data_AF-A0AAX1RSY7-F1
#
_entry.id   AF-A0AAX1RSY7-F1
#
_cell.length_a   1.000
_cell.length_b   1.000
_cell.length_c   1.000
_cell.angle_alpha   90.00
_cell.angle_beta   90.00
_cell.angle_gamma   90.00
#
_symmetry.space_group_name_H-M   'P 1'
#
loop_
_entity.id
_entity.type
_entity.pdbx_description
1 polymer ?
#
loop_
_entity_poly.entity_id
_entity_poly.type
_entity_poly.pdbx_seq_one_letter_code
_entity_poly.pdbx_strand_id
1 'polypeptide(L)'
;MMPINKRLKKVSEFVKGDILADIGSDHAYLPMYCLQNGKIQKAIAGEIIKGPYDAAVKNVELYGYQNDIDVRLGNGLTILNKHDLIDTVTICGMGGPLITKILNEGFSYLIQKPRFVLQSNIQSEPIRRFLQEHNYQIIEEVLIKDRHHIYEIIIAEPGQMNLSNKAFRFGPFLLKNKNSLFYEKWEREYEALDNILQNLDPKLHHNRYSEIQYKQEEIKEVLS
;
A
#
# COMPACT_ATOMS: atom_id res chain seq x y z
N MET A 1 -7.48 -19.38 -15.39
CA MET A 1 -7.71 -18.00 -14.90
C MET A 1 -6.91 -17.83 -13.62
N MET A 2 -6.14 -16.76 -13.49
CA MET A 2 -5.26 -16.58 -12.33
C MET A 2 -6.03 -16.41 -11.01
N PRO A 3 -5.57 -17.02 -9.90
CA PRO A 3 -6.21 -16.94 -8.59
C PRO A 3 -5.86 -15.61 -7.88
N ILE A 4 -6.32 -14.49 -8.43
CA ILE A 4 -6.10 -13.15 -7.83
C ILE A 4 -7.29 -12.75 -6.93
N ASN A 5 -6.98 -12.27 -5.72
CA ASN A 5 -8.00 -11.79 -4.78
C ASN A 5 -8.57 -10.41 -5.19
N LYS A 6 -9.70 -10.02 -4.59
CA LYS A 6 -10.40 -8.77 -4.91
C LYS A 6 -9.52 -7.53 -4.67
N ARG A 7 -8.72 -7.55 -3.60
CA ARG A 7 -7.80 -6.47 -3.24
C ARG A 7 -6.73 -6.26 -4.31
N LEU A 8 -6.01 -7.31 -4.73
CA LEU A 8 -4.98 -7.23 -5.76
C LEU A 8 -5.57 -6.95 -7.16
N LYS A 9 -6.77 -7.47 -7.44
CA LYS A 9 -7.49 -7.10 -8.66
C LYS A 9 -7.77 -5.59 -8.69
N LYS A 10 -8.17 -5.00 -7.56
CA LYS A 10 -8.37 -3.54 -7.46
C LYS A 10 -7.06 -2.77 -7.62
N VAL A 11 -5.95 -3.24 -7.04
CA VAL A 11 -4.61 -2.67 -7.25
C VAL A 11 -4.23 -2.66 -8.75
N SER A 12 -4.51 -3.74 -9.48
CA SER A 12 -4.19 -3.86 -10.91
C SER A 12 -4.89 -2.81 -11.80
N GLU A 13 -5.99 -2.20 -11.33
CA GLU A 13 -6.69 -1.14 -12.06
C GLU A 13 -5.85 0.14 -12.16
N PHE A 14 -4.93 0.34 -11.20
CA PHE A 14 -4.12 1.56 -11.10
C PHE A 14 -2.70 1.41 -11.65
N VAL A 15 -2.32 0.20 -12.06
CA VAL A 15 -1.04 -0.06 -12.73
C VAL A 15 -1.05 0.58 -14.12
N LYS A 16 0.01 1.32 -14.45
CA LYS A 16 0.22 1.97 -15.76
C LYS A 16 1.67 1.79 -16.25
N GLY A 17 1.85 1.91 -17.55
CA GLY A 17 3.15 1.75 -18.20
C GLY A 17 3.43 0.31 -18.58
N ASP A 18 4.65 0.05 -19.04
CA ASP A 18 5.04 -1.23 -19.62
C ASP A 18 5.75 -2.14 -18.61
N ILE A 19 6.43 -1.57 -17.61
CA ILE A 19 7.26 -2.32 -16.67
C ILE A 19 6.76 -2.11 -15.23
N LEU A 20 6.33 -3.21 -14.59
CA LEU A 20 5.89 -3.25 -13.19
C LEU A 20 6.99 -3.84 -12.28
N ALA A 21 7.27 -3.20 -11.14
CA ALA A 21 7.95 -3.86 -10.03
C ALA A 21 6.95 -4.16 -8.90
N ASP A 22 6.74 -5.44 -8.60
CA ASP A 22 5.86 -5.89 -7.51
C ASP A 22 6.70 -6.41 -6.33
N ILE A 23 6.68 -5.68 -5.21
CA ILE A 23 7.58 -5.89 -4.07
C ILE A 23 6.87 -6.66 -2.96
N GLY A 24 7.42 -7.82 -2.60
CA GLY A 24 6.79 -8.79 -1.69
C GLY A 24 5.57 -9.41 -2.36
N SER A 25 5.78 -9.98 -3.54
CA SER A 25 4.70 -10.44 -4.39
C SER A 25 3.94 -11.62 -3.77
N ASP A 26 2.62 -11.61 -3.89
CA ASP A 26 1.83 -12.78 -3.50
C ASP A 26 1.90 -13.80 -4.65
N HIS A 27 2.93 -14.64 -4.63
CA HIS A 27 3.15 -15.72 -5.59
C HIS A 27 3.26 -15.26 -7.06
N ALA A 28 3.68 -14.01 -7.31
CA ALA A 28 3.70 -13.36 -8.63
C ALA A 28 2.31 -13.24 -9.31
N TYR A 29 1.21 -13.38 -8.57
CA TYR A 29 -0.14 -13.35 -9.17
C TYR A 29 -0.53 -11.98 -9.72
N LEU A 30 -0.15 -10.88 -9.07
CA LEU A 30 -0.43 -9.54 -9.58
C LEU A 30 0.29 -9.25 -10.92
N PRO A 31 1.62 -9.44 -11.06
CA PRO A 31 2.30 -9.17 -12.32
C PRO A 31 1.81 -10.08 -13.45
N MET A 32 1.64 -11.38 -13.19
CA MET A 32 1.07 -12.30 -14.19
C MET A 32 -0.36 -11.90 -14.60
N TYR A 33 -1.20 -11.44 -13.66
CA TYR A 33 -2.55 -10.96 -13.98
C TYR A 33 -2.51 -9.70 -14.85
N CYS A 34 -1.60 -8.77 -14.55
CA CYS A 34 -1.41 -7.57 -15.37
C CYS A 34 -0.96 -7.92 -16.80
N LEU A 35 -0.03 -8.86 -16.97
CA LEU A 35 0.38 -9.37 -18.29
C LEU A 35 -0.78 -10.04 -19.04
N GLN A 36 -1.51 -10.94 -18.37
CA GLN A 36 -2.64 -11.64 -18.97
C GLN A 36 -3.72 -10.68 -19.51
N ASN A 37 -3.88 -9.51 -18.88
CA ASN A 37 -4.85 -8.49 -19.27
C ASN A 37 -4.25 -7.36 -20.12
N GLY A 38 -3.02 -7.52 -20.63
CA GLY A 38 -2.36 -6.54 -21.49
C GLY A 38 -2.12 -5.18 -20.84
N LYS A 39 -2.00 -5.13 -19.50
CA LYS A 39 -1.78 -3.89 -18.74
C LYS A 39 -0.32 -3.46 -18.68
N ILE A 40 0.59 -4.43 -18.83
CA ILE A 40 2.04 -4.27 -18.79
C ILE A 40 2.64 -5.23 -19.82
N GLN A 41 3.93 -5.06 -20.13
CA GLN A 41 4.70 -5.92 -21.02
C GLN A 41 5.74 -6.76 -20.27
N LYS A 42 6.27 -6.25 -19.16
CA LYS A 42 7.24 -6.95 -18.31
C LYS A 42 7.01 -6.66 -16.84
N ALA A 43 7.54 -7.53 -15.98
CA ALA A 43 7.56 -7.27 -14.56
C ALA A 43 8.85 -7.76 -13.87
N ILE A 44 9.13 -7.17 -12.71
CA ILE A 44 10.04 -7.70 -11.71
C ILE A 44 9.20 -8.06 -10.48
N ALA A 45 9.30 -9.30 -10.02
CA ALA A 45 8.64 -9.75 -8.79
C ALA A 45 9.68 -9.97 -7.70
N GLY A 46 9.55 -9.24 -6.59
CA GLY A 46 10.49 -9.25 -5.49
C GLY A 46 10.05 -10.11 -4.33
N GLU A 47 10.92 -11.01 -3.86
CA GLU A 47 10.71 -11.81 -2.66
C GLU A 47 11.89 -11.71 -1.71
N ILE A 48 11.65 -11.66 -0.40
CA ILE A 48 12.74 -11.63 0.60
C ILE A 48 13.08 -13.02 1.14
N ILE A 49 12.11 -13.94 1.17
CA ILE A 49 12.26 -15.28 1.74
C ILE A 49 12.37 -16.29 0.58
N LYS A 50 13.31 -17.24 0.71
CA LYS A 50 13.59 -18.26 -0.31
C LYS A 50 12.36 -19.11 -0.68
N GLY A 51 11.53 -19.49 0.30
CA GLY A 51 10.30 -20.25 0.04
C GLY A 51 9.31 -19.53 -0.89
N PRO A 52 8.84 -18.33 -0.53
CA PRO A 52 8.04 -17.47 -1.42
C PRO A 52 8.69 -17.20 -2.78
N TYR A 53 10.00 -16.95 -2.81
CA TYR A 53 10.77 -16.81 -4.07
C TYR A 53 10.64 -18.04 -4.97
N ASP A 54 10.93 -19.24 -4.44
CA ASP A 54 10.86 -20.48 -5.21
C ASP A 54 9.43 -20.76 -5.69
N ALA A 55 8.43 -20.44 -4.88
CA ALA A 55 7.02 -20.54 -5.26
C ALA A 55 6.66 -19.56 -6.40
N ALA A 56 7.14 -18.32 -6.34
CA ALA A 56 6.93 -17.32 -7.39
C ALA A 56 7.60 -17.76 -8.71
N VAL A 57 8.86 -18.22 -8.68
CA VAL A 57 9.57 -18.74 -9.87
C VAL A 57 8.78 -19.89 -10.50
N LYS A 58 8.39 -20.88 -9.69
CA LYS A 58 7.63 -22.05 -10.16
C LYS A 58 6.30 -21.65 -10.79
N ASN A 59 5.60 -20.67 -10.21
CA ASN A 59 4.33 -20.20 -10.75
C ASN A 59 4.54 -19.45 -12.08
N VAL A 60 5.52 -18.56 -12.14
CA VAL A 60 5.85 -17.83 -13.38
C VAL A 60 6.13 -18.80 -14.53
N GLU A 61 6.91 -19.86 -14.28
CA GLU A 61 7.17 -20.91 -15.27
C GLU A 61 5.92 -21.72 -15.62
N LEU A 62 5.15 -22.16 -14.61
CA LEU A 62 3.93 -22.95 -14.80
C LEU A 62 2.89 -22.24 -15.67
N TYR A 63 2.80 -20.90 -15.57
CA TYR A 63 1.87 -20.09 -16.36
C TYR A 63 2.50 -19.55 -17.66
N GLY A 64 3.77 -19.84 -17.94
CA GLY A 64 4.44 -19.48 -19.20
C GLY A 64 4.92 -18.03 -19.31
N TYR A 65 5.17 -17.36 -18.18
CA TYR A 65 5.60 -15.95 -18.11
C TYR A 65 7.09 -15.76 -17.78
N GLN A 66 7.90 -16.82 -17.86
CA GLN A 66 9.33 -16.81 -17.48
C GLN A 66 10.21 -15.86 -18.32
N ASN A 67 9.74 -15.45 -19.50
CA ASN A 67 10.44 -14.48 -20.35
C ASN A 67 10.01 -13.03 -20.07
N ASP A 68 8.88 -12.84 -19.36
CA ASP A 68 8.25 -11.54 -19.14
C ASP A 68 8.36 -11.09 -17.67
N ILE A 69 8.52 -12.03 -16.73
CA ILE A 69 8.67 -11.75 -15.29
C ILE A 69 10.04 -12.20 -14.81
N ASP A 70 10.84 -11.25 -14.32
CA ASP A 70 12.09 -11.49 -13.63
C ASP A 70 11.83 -11.56 -12.11
N VAL A 71 11.93 -12.78 -11.55
CA VAL A 71 11.73 -12.98 -10.11
C VAL A 71 13.07 -12.83 -9.39
N ARG A 72 13.15 -11.92 -8.41
CA ARG A 72 14.39 -11.58 -7.71
C ARG A 72 14.26 -11.80 -6.21
N LEU A 73 15.32 -12.36 -5.62
CA LEU A 73 15.44 -12.55 -4.18
C LEU A 73 16.18 -11.35 -3.55
N GLY A 74 15.54 -10.62 -2.64
CA GLY A 74 16.15 -9.53 -1.89
C GLY A 74 15.16 -8.72 -1.07
N ASN A 75 15.67 -7.72 -0.35
CA ASN A 75 14.88 -6.92 0.57
C ASN A 75 14.24 -5.72 -0.13
N GLY A 76 12.92 -5.74 -0.29
CA GLY A 76 12.18 -4.57 -0.73
C GLY A 76 12.65 -4.06 -2.09
N LEU A 77 12.87 -2.76 -2.20
CA LEU A 77 13.32 -2.11 -3.44
C LEU A 77 14.80 -2.36 -3.78
N THR A 78 15.60 -2.98 -2.89
CA THR A 78 17.03 -3.23 -3.18
C THR A 78 17.23 -4.34 -4.21
N ILE A 79 16.16 -5.03 -4.62
CA ILE A 79 16.18 -5.97 -5.75
C ILE A 79 16.35 -5.26 -7.10
N LEU A 80 16.08 -3.95 -7.14
CA LEU A 80 16.14 -3.14 -8.34
C LEU A 80 17.56 -2.63 -8.55
N ASN A 81 17.90 -2.37 -9.81
CA ASN A 81 19.12 -1.72 -10.23
C ASN A 81 18.79 -0.47 -11.05
N LYS A 82 19.77 0.42 -11.25
CA LYS A 82 19.56 1.71 -11.94
C LYS A 82 19.21 1.58 -13.43
N HIS A 83 19.35 0.40 -14.02
CA HIS A 83 18.99 0.12 -15.41
C HIS A 83 17.56 -0.44 -15.54
N ASP A 84 16.91 -0.81 -14.43
CA ASP A 84 15.51 -1.22 -14.46
C ASP A 84 14.63 0.03 -14.65
N LEU A 85 14.03 0.13 -15.84
CA LEU A 85 13.16 1.26 -16.19
C LEU A 85 11.73 1.03 -15.71
N ILE A 86 11.51 1.12 -14.40
CA ILE A 86 10.21 0.82 -13.78
C ILE A 86 9.19 1.94 -13.99
N ASP A 87 8.04 1.65 -14.56
CA ASP A 87 6.95 2.63 -14.73
C ASP A 87 6.03 2.69 -13.51
N THR A 88 5.72 1.53 -12.93
CA THR A 88 4.89 1.40 -11.73
C THR A 88 5.55 0.48 -10.71
N VAL A 89 5.49 0.87 -9.43
CA VAL A 89 5.85 0.03 -8.28
C VAL A 89 4.59 -0.29 -7.47
N THR A 90 4.39 -1.57 -7.17
CA THR A 90 3.36 -2.04 -6.23
C THR A 90 4.00 -2.58 -4.95
N ILE A 91 3.44 -2.20 -3.80
CA ILE A 91 3.78 -2.77 -2.49
C ILE A 91 2.46 -3.01 -1.76
N CYS A 92 2.11 -4.28 -1.54
CA CYS A 92 0.79 -4.67 -1.08
C CYS A 92 0.86 -5.62 0.11
N GLY A 93 -0.19 -5.65 0.93
CA GLY A 93 -0.34 -6.64 2.00
C GLY A 93 0.52 -6.37 3.25
N MET A 94 1.08 -5.17 3.36
CA MET A 94 1.98 -4.79 4.46
C MET A 94 1.39 -3.65 5.31
N GLY A 95 1.86 -3.50 6.55
CA GLY A 95 1.56 -2.32 7.36
C GLY A 95 2.29 -1.09 6.81
N GLY A 96 1.68 0.10 6.92
CA GLY A 96 2.27 1.32 6.37
C GLY A 96 3.69 1.64 6.87
N PRO A 97 4.05 1.42 8.15
CA PRO A 97 5.43 1.58 8.60
C PRO A 97 6.45 0.71 7.83
N LEU A 98 6.08 -0.53 7.48
CA LEU A 98 6.96 -1.42 6.71
C LEU A 98 7.05 -0.97 5.25
N ILE A 99 5.94 -0.54 4.65
CA ILE A 99 5.94 0.04 3.30
C ILE A 99 6.87 1.26 3.25
N THR A 100 6.73 2.19 4.20
CA THR A 100 7.58 3.37 4.31
C THR A 100 9.05 3.01 4.51
N LYS A 101 9.35 1.97 5.31
CA LYS A 101 10.72 1.47 5.48
C LYS A 101 11.30 0.96 4.14
N ILE A 102 10.57 0.11 3.42
CA ILE A 102 10.98 -0.41 2.10
C ILE A 102 11.23 0.74 1.11
N LEU A 103 10.35 1.74 1.11
CA LEU A 103 10.49 2.92 0.28
C LEU A 103 11.76 3.70 0.65
N ASN A 104 11.97 4.05 1.92
CA ASN A 104 13.17 4.76 2.37
C ASN A 104 14.48 4.03 2.03
N GLU A 105 14.52 2.71 2.21
CA GLU A 105 15.74 1.91 2.01
C GLU A 105 16.15 1.78 0.54
N GLY A 106 15.21 1.87 -0.41
CA GLY A 106 15.50 1.65 -1.82
C GLY A 106 14.97 2.69 -2.79
N PHE A 107 14.49 3.85 -2.32
CA PHE A 107 14.05 4.94 -3.18
C PHE A 107 15.12 5.40 -4.17
N SER A 108 16.40 5.33 -3.78
CA SER A 108 17.55 5.71 -4.63
C SER A 108 17.75 4.81 -5.87
N TYR A 109 17.14 3.62 -5.91
CA TYR A 109 17.13 2.76 -7.09
C TYR A 109 16.08 3.20 -8.14
N LEU A 110 15.11 4.03 -7.74
CA LEU A 110 14.00 4.47 -8.58
C LEU A 110 14.30 5.79 -9.30
N ILE A 111 15.22 5.76 -10.27
CA ILE A 111 15.74 6.95 -10.95
C ILE A 111 14.65 7.71 -11.72
N GLN A 112 13.72 7.00 -12.38
CA GLN A 112 12.69 7.61 -13.22
C GLN A 112 11.44 8.06 -12.47
N LYS A 113 11.44 7.98 -11.14
CA LYS A 113 10.30 8.30 -10.27
C LYS A 113 8.99 7.64 -10.76
N PRO A 114 8.85 6.31 -10.63
CA PRO A 114 7.68 5.57 -11.10
C PRO A 114 6.40 6.02 -10.41
N ARG A 115 5.26 5.67 -10.98
CA ARG A 115 3.99 5.66 -10.26
C ARG A 115 4.08 4.66 -9.09
N PHE A 116 3.52 5.03 -7.93
CA PHE A 116 3.32 4.12 -6.82
C PHE A 116 1.86 3.70 -6.70
N VAL A 117 1.62 2.40 -6.50
CA VAL A 117 0.33 1.86 -6.09
C VAL A 117 0.54 1.06 -4.80
N LEU A 118 0.25 1.68 -3.67
CA LEU A 118 0.61 1.19 -2.34
C LEU A 118 -0.63 0.76 -1.59
N GLN A 119 -0.73 -0.51 -1.25
CA GLN A 119 -1.84 -1.04 -0.46
C GLN A 119 -1.37 -1.38 0.95
N SER A 120 -1.95 -0.69 1.92
CA SER A 120 -1.62 -0.82 3.33
C SER A 120 -2.72 -1.55 4.10
N ASN A 121 -2.33 -2.49 4.95
CA ASN A 121 -3.28 -3.22 5.82
C ASN A 121 -3.70 -2.38 7.03
N ILE A 122 -2.79 -1.57 7.55
CA ILE A 122 -2.95 -0.76 8.75
C ILE A 122 -2.04 0.47 8.67
N GLN A 123 -2.41 1.55 9.35
CA GLN A 123 -1.57 2.74 9.57
C GLN A 123 -0.98 3.31 8.27
N SER A 124 -1.81 3.87 7.39
CA SER A 124 -1.36 4.39 6.09
C SER A 124 -0.75 5.80 6.15
N GLU A 125 -0.84 6.48 7.30
CA GLU A 125 -0.28 7.81 7.53
C GLU A 125 1.23 7.92 7.18
N PRO A 126 2.12 7.02 7.63
CA PRO A 126 3.55 7.10 7.31
C PRO A 126 3.84 7.02 5.81
N ILE A 127 2.97 6.38 5.03
CA ILE A 127 3.11 6.33 3.57
C ILE A 127 2.88 7.72 2.99
N ARG A 128 1.81 8.41 3.42
CA ARG A 128 1.46 9.75 2.93
C ARG A 128 2.56 10.77 3.27
N ARG A 129 3.14 10.67 4.48
CA ARG A 129 4.29 11.50 4.90
C ARG A 129 5.50 11.27 4.01
N PHE A 130 5.89 10.01 3.82
CA PHE A 130 6.98 9.64 2.92
C PHE A 130 6.79 10.22 1.51
N LEU A 131 5.59 10.06 0.93
CA LEU A 131 5.28 10.55 -0.41
C LEU A 131 5.48 12.07 -0.50
N GLN A 132 4.98 12.83 0.47
CA GLN A 132 5.15 14.29 0.48
C GLN A 132 6.63 14.69 0.57
N GLU A 133 7.37 14.06 1.49
CA GLU A 133 8.80 14.32 1.71
C GLU A 133 9.65 14.03 0.47
N HIS A 134 9.21 13.09 -0.38
CA HIS A 134 9.95 12.65 -1.56
C HIS A 134 9.43 13.26 -2.88
N ASN A 135 8.67 14.36 -2.81
CA ASN A 135 8.08 15.03 -3.98
C ASN A 135 7.22 14.09 -4.83
N TYR A 136 6.33 13.37 -4.15
CA TYR A 136 5.18 12.71 -4.73
C TYR A 136 3.89 13.38 -4.28
N GLN A 137 2.92 13.39 -5.18
CA GLN A 137 1.55 13.76 -4.89
C GLN A 137 0.65 12.53 -4.97
N ILE A 138 -0.28 12.41 -4.03
CA ILE A 138 -1.36 11.43 -4.11
C ILE A 138 -2.32 11.91 -5.19
N ILE A 139 -2.68 11.04 -6.12
CA ILE A 139 -3.63 11.35 -7.21
C ILE A 139 -4.98 10.69 -7.01
N GLU A 140 -5.02 9.61 -6.23
CA GLU A 140 -6.24 8.87 -5.91
C GLU A 140 -6.02 8.01 -4.67
N GLU A 141 -7.09 7.81 -3.89
CA GLU A 141 -7.12 6.82 -2.82
C GLU A 141 -8.43 6.06 -2.86
N VAL A 142 -8.37 4.76 -2.57
CA VAL A 142 -9.54 3.89 -2.60
C VAL A 142 -9.58 3.00 -1.35
N LEU A 143 -10.79 2.87 -0.79
CA LEU A 143 -11.10 1.85 0.20
C LEU A 143 -11.68 0.61 -0.49
N ILE A 144 -11.15 -0.56 -0.15
CA ILE A 144 -11.66 -1.83 -0.63
C ILE A 144 -11.91 -2.77 0.55
N LYS A 145 -13.10 -3.37 0.58
CA LYS A 145 -13.45 -4.40 1.55
C LYS A 145 -13.28 -5.78 0.94
N ASP A 146 -12.45 -6.59 1.59
CA ASP A 146 -12.27 -8.00 1.30
C ASP A 146 -12.47 -8.79 2.61
N ARG A 147 -13.48 -9.66 2.62
CA ARG A 147 -14.01 -10.30 3.83
C ARG A 147 -14.36 -9.27 4.92
N HIS A 148 -13.74 -9.37 6.10
CA HIS A 148 -14.00 -8.50 7.24
C HIS A 148 -13.07 -7.27 7.31
N HIS A 149 -12.07 -7.19 6.43
CA HIS A 149 -11.04 -6.15 6.47
C HIS A 149 -11.29 -5.08 5.40
N ILE A 150 -11.04 -3.82 5.78
CA ILE A 150 -11.08 -2.66 4.88
C ILE A 150 -9.64 -2.18 4.69
N TYR A 151 -9.20 -2.19 3.43
CA TYR A 151 -7.83 -1.83 3.04
C TYR A 151 -7.82 -0.48 2.35
N GLU A 152 -6.75 0.29 2.57
CA GLU A 152 -6.46 1.51 1.82
C GLU A 152 -5.48 1.21 0.68
N ILE A 153 -5.80 1.72 -0.50
CA ILE A 153 -4.91 1.76 -1.66
C ILE A 153 -4.63 3.24 -1.95
N ILE A 154 -3.35 3.61 -1.96
CA ILE A 154 -2.86 4.96 -2.24
C ILE A 154 -2.15 4.94 -3.58
N ILE A 155 -2.58 5.79 -4.50
CA ILE A 155 -1.96 5.96 -5.81
C ILE A 155 -1.25 7.31 -5.82
N ALA A 156 0.05 7.29 -6.13
CA ALA A 156 0.86 8.50 -6.14
C ALA A 156 1.77 8.58 -7.37
N GLU A 157 2.03 9.81 -7.79
CA GLU A 157 2.89 10.14 -8.93
C GLU A 157 3.84 11.29 -8.56
N PRO A 158 4.92 11.50 -9.33
CA PRO A 158 5.83 12.61 -9.08
C PRO A 158 5.08 13.94 -9.08
N GLY A 159 5.33 14.77 -8.06
CA GLY A 159 4.65 16.04 -7.89
C GLY A 159 4.71 16.53 -6.46
N GLN A 160 4.28 17.76 -6.24
CA GLN A 160 4.28 18.36 -4.91
C GLN A 160 2.88 18.33 -4.34
N MET A 161 2.78 18.03 -3.05
CA MET A 161 1.55 18.17 -2.27
C MET A 161 1.88 18.77 -0.91
N ASN A 162 0.88 19.37 -0.27
CA ASN A 162 0.98 19.83 1.11
C ASN A 162 -0.28 19.40 1.85
N LEU A 163 -0.15 18.35 2.66
CA LEU A 163 -1.24 17.73 3.40
C LEU A 163 -1.33 18.31 4.82
N SER A 164 -2.55 18.49 5.29
CA SER A 164 -2.82 18.75 6.70
C SER A 164 -2.63 17.48 7.54
N ASN A 165 -2.51 17.61 8.87
CA ASN A 165 -2.47 16.45 9.76
C ASN A 165 -3.69 15.53 9.59
N LYS A 166 -4.88 16.10 9.37
CA LYS A 166 -6.08 15.33 9.04
C LYS A 166 -5.93 14.57 7.73
N ALA A 167 -5.43 15.19 6.67
CA ALA A 167 -5.22 14.51 5.39
C ALA A 167 -4.15 13.41 5.49
N PHE A 168 -3.11 13.59 6.30
CA PHE A 168 -2.13 12.54 6.59
C PHE A 168 -2.78 11.32 7.25
N ARG A 169 -3.66 11.53 8.23
CA ARG A 169 -4.30 10.44 8.96
C ARG A 169 -5.41 9.75 8.16
N PHE A 170 -6.30 10.54 7.57
CA PHE A 170 -7.57 10.06 7.00
C PHE A 170 -7.56 9.91 5.47
N GLY A 171 -6.55 10.44 4.79
CA GLY A 171 -6.44 10.43 3.34
C GLY A 171 -7.10 11.64 2.68
N PRO A 172 -6.36 12.47 1.89
CA PRO A 172 -6.93 13.64 1.24
C PRO A 172 -8.10 13.31 0.29
N PHE A 173 -8.05 12.19 -0.43
CA PHE A 173 -9.12 11.80 -1.35
C PHE A 173 -10.24 11.07 -0.62
N LEU A 174 -9.90 10.27 0.39
CA LEU A 174 -10.88 9.58 1.23
C LEU A 174 -11.73 10.56 2.06
N LEU A 175 -11.13 11.64 2.57
CA LEU A 175 -11.85 12.73 3.25
C LEU A 175 -12.80 13.48 2.32
N LYS A 176 -12.38 13.69 1.06
CA LYS A 176 -13.21 14.38 0.06
C LYS A 176 -14.37 13.51 -0.40
N ASN A 177 -14.15 12.21 -0.53
CA ASN A 177 -15.11 11.23 -1.05
C ASN A 177 -15.47 10.19 0.02
N LYS A 178 -16.05 10.64 1.14
CA LYS A 178 -16.49 9.75 2.23
C LYS A 178 -17.60 8.82 1.72
N ASN A 179 -17.27 7.55 1.50
CA ASN A 179 -18.23 6.50 1.12
C ASN A 179 -18.57 5.60 2.31
N SER A 180 -19.49 4.64 2.14
CA SER A 180 -19.90 3.75 3.23
C SER A 180 -18.73 2.99 3.88
N LEU A 181 -17.68 2.65 3.14
CA LEU A 181 -16.49 2.01 3.70
C LEU A 181 -15.63 2.96 4.53
N PHE A 182 -15.65 4.25 4.23
CA PHE A 182 -14.98 5.27 5.05
C PHE A 182 -15.61 5.33 6.44
N TYR A 183 -16.95 5.46 6.49
CA TYR A 183 -17.70 5.44 7.74
C TYR A 183 -17.48 4.12 8.49
N GLU A 184 -17.68 2.97 7.83
CA GLU A 184 -17.50 1.65 8.45
C GLU A 184 -16.09 1.48 9.04
N LYS A 185 -15.04 1.96 8.34
CA LYS A 185 -13.66 1.88 8.83
C LYS A 185 -13.46 2.71 10.09
N TRP A 186 -13.85 3.99 10.05
CA TRP A 186 -13.54 4.92 11.13
C TRP A 186 -14.46 4.77 12.33
N GLU A 187 -15.70 4.31 12.15
CA GLU A 187 -16.57 3.87 13.24
C GLU A 187 -15.97 2.66 13.98
N ARG A 188 -15.46 1.66 13.27
CA ARG A 188 -14.77 0.52 13.90
C ARG A 188 -13.51 0.94 14.66
N GLU A 189 -12.72 1.85 14.09
CA GLU A 189 -11.56 2.41 14.78
C GLU A 189 -11.99 3.18 16.04
N TYR A 190 -13.06 3.96 15.94
CA TYR A 190 -13.62 4.68 17.09
C TYR A 190 -14.05 3.72 18.21
N GLU A 191 -14.80 2.66 17.88
CA GLU A 191 -15.23 1.63 18.83
C GLU A 191 -14.04 0.89 19.45
N ALA A 192 -13.02 0.57 18.66
CA ALA A 192 -11.80 -0.05 19.17
C ALA A 192 -11.08 0.85 20.18
N LEU A 193 -10.97 2.15 19.89
CA LEU A 193 -10.39 3.14 20.79
C LEU A 193 -11.24 3.33 22.05
N ASP A 194 -12.57 3.30 21.92
CA ASP A 194 -13.50 3.42 23.06
C ASP A 194 -13.34 2.24 24.03
N ASN A 195 -13.28 1.01 23.49
CA ASN A 195 -13.01 -0.18 24.27
C ASN A 195 -11.67 -0.11 24.99
N ILE A 196 -10.63 0.48 24.38
CA ILE A 196 -9.34 0.67 25.06
C ILE A 196 -9.48 1.67 26.21
N LEU A 197 -10.18 2.80 26.02
CA LEU A 197 -10.40 3.79 27.08
C LEU A 197 -11.16 3.23 28.27
N GLN A 198 -12.18 2.40 28.03
CA GLN A 198 -12.95 1.76 29.10
C GLN A 198 -12.10 0.83 29.98
N ASN A 199 -11.01 0.27 29.43
CA ASN A 199 -10.10 -0.63 30.14
C ASN A 199 -8.85 0.06 30.70
N LEU A 200 -8.66 1.36 30.45
CA LEU A 200 -7.53 2.13 30.96
C LEU A 200 -7.90 2.90 32.23
N ASP A 201 -7.06 2.82 33.26
CA ASP A 201 -7.14 3.74 34.40
C ASP A 201 -6.60 5.13 33.99
N PRO A 202 -7.43 6.19 34.00
CA PRO A 202 -7.01 7.54 33.59
C PRO A 202 -5.90 8.14 34.46
N LYS A 203 -5.78 7.72 35.72
CA LYS A 203 -4.79 8.24 36.68
C LYS A 203 -3.43 7.56 36.48
N LEU A 204 -3.42 6.26 36.21
CA LEU A 204 -2.18 5.50 35.97
C LEU A 204 -1.65 5.66 34.54
N HIS A 205 -2.55 5.88 33.58
CA HIS A 205 -2.21 5.91 32.15
C HIS A 205 -2.52 7.25 31.49
N HIS A 206 -2.33 8.36 32.20
CA HIS A 206 -2.72 9.70 31.75
C HIS A 206 -2.31 10.03 30.30
N ASN A 207 -1.04 9.81 29.94
CA ASN A 207 -0.55 10.11 28.58
C ASN A 207 -1.27 9.30 27.50
N ARG A 208 -1.45 7.99 27.73
CA ARG A 208 -2.12 7.09 26.78
C ARG A 208 -3.60 7.41 26.68
N TYR A 209 -4.23 7.77 27.80
CA TYR A 209 -5.63 8.16 27.86
C TYR A 209 -5.87 9.41 27.01
N SER A 210 -5.10 10.47 27.22
CA SER A 210 -5.18 11.72 26.45
C SER A 210 -4.90 11.52 24.96
N GLU A 211 -3.93 10.68 24.61
CA GLU A 211 -3.63 10.33 23.21
C GLU A 211 -4.83 9.68 22.51
N ILE A 212 -5.51 8.74 23.19
CA ILE A 212 -6.66 8.05 22.62
C ILE A 212 -7.88 8.98 22.53
N GLN A 213 -8.11 9.85 23.52
CA GLN A 213 -9.19 10.84 23.47
C GLN A 213 -9.01 11.79 22.28
N TYR A 214 -7.81 12.34 22.11
CA TYR A 214 -7.48 13.16 20.94
C TYR A 214 -7.76 12.40 19.63
N LYS A 215 -7.36 11.11 19.58
CA LYS A 215 -7.60 10.28 18.40
C LYS A 215 -9.08 10.06 18.10
N GLN A 216 -9.91 9.91 19.13
CA GLN A 216 -11.36 9.78 19.03
C GLN A 216 -12.02 11.08 18.57
N GLU A 217 -11.58 12.23 19.08
CA GLU A 217 -12.07 13.55 18.66
C GLU A 217 -11.81 13.78 17.17
N GLU A 218 -10.59 13.52 16.69
CA GLU A 218 -10.27 13.62 15.27
C GLU A 218 -11.16 12.72 14.41
N ILE A 219 -11.50 11.51 14.88
CA ILE A 219 -12.42 10.62 14.17
C ILE A 219 -13.84 11.19 14.17
N LYS A 220 -14.37 11.66 15.31
CA LYS A 220 -15.69 12.28 15.40
C LYS A 220 -15.83 13.45 14.43
N GLU A 221 -14.81 14.30 14.34
CA GLU A 221 -14.79 15.45 13.44
C GLU A 221 -14.83 15.10 11.95
N VAL A 222 -14.32 13.93 11.56
CA VAL A 222 -14.37 13.48 10.16
C VAL A 222 -15.57 12.58 9.89
N LEU A 223 -16.27 12.10 10.91
CA LEU A 223 -17.53 11.35 10.76
C LEU A 223 -18.76 12.26 10.77
N SER A 224 -18.65 13.49 11.31
CA SER A 224 -19.65 14.55 11.11
C SER A 224 -19.65 15.11 9.69
#